data_AF-A0AAP3E1A2-F1
#
_entry.id   AF-A0AAP3E1A2-F1
#
_cell.length_a   1.000
_cell.length_b   1.000
_cell.length_c   1.000
_cell.angle_alpha   90.00
_cell.angle_beta   90.00
_cell.angle_gamma   90.00
#
_symmetry.space_group_name_H-M   'P 1'
#
loop_
_entity.id
_entity.type
_entity.pdbx_description
1 polymer ?
#
loop_
_entity_poly.entity_id
_entity_poly.type
_entity_poly.pdbx_seq_one_letter_code
_entity_poly.pdbx_strand_id
1 'polypeptide(L)'
;MDRRQLLQSVGAGLGLVLAGCVAADGPNDAEGEIGTAGKDTGDAVSPSPDGCPTSHNLGVSPPEEITRATAEGFVKRYEEAYVDEFVISDSTTTITGPSTTVTDRTEVESGFAIETSTVWGSSYYEGVTVLAEPVASIPDGIDPLERDSMPEIADFVAEAAQKAAVEERDVTLTEDAIRPNSLGKNAHEHVTEALSTPHEDSDHEAGAVYYVAGEDRSVRVTVFPVYEVTDDAKEYFGQYYIDDVVLKRTEGQHSDPRNGHLIECFSTPSN
;
A
#
# COMPACT_ATOMS: atom_id res chain seq x y z
N MET A 1 43.52 -26.80 -30.42
CA MET A 1 44.52 -27.00 -29.35
C MET A 1 43.77 -27.11 -28.05
N ASP A 2 43.91 -28.28 -27.42
CA ASP A 2 43.38 -28.69 -26.12
C ASP A 2 43.99 -27.91 -24.94
N ARG A 3 43.19 -27.70 -23.89
CA ARG A 3 43.48 -28.01 -22.47
C ARG A 3 42.33 -27.46 -21.59
N ARG A 4 41.46 -28.34 -21.07
CA ARG A 4 41.51 -28.96 -19.71
C ARG A 4 41.16 -27.97 -18.58
N GLN A 5 40.44 -28.28 -17.51
CA GLN A 5 39.67 -29.43 -17.00
C GLN A 5 39.21 -29.03 -15.58
N LEU A 6 38.06 -29.57 -15.15
CA LEU A 6 37.73 -30.05 -13.79
C LEU A 6 37.96 -29.16 -12.56
N LEU A 7 36.87 -28.98 -11.79
CA LEU A 7 36.84 -29.38 -10.38
C LEU A 7 35.42 -29.80 -9.98
N GLN A 8 35.29 -31.09 -9.69
CA GLN A 8 34.18 -31.73 -8.97
C GLN A 8 34.59 -31.88 -7.50
N SER A 9 33.63 -31.71 -6.59
CA SER A 9 33.57 -32.34 -5.26
C SER A 9 32.15 -32.08 -4.74
N VAL A 10 31.20 -33.01 -4.76
CA VAL A 10 31.02 -34.22 -3.92
C VAL A 10 31.18 -33.90 -2.43
N GLY A 11 30.05 -33.86 -1.74
CA GLY A 11 29.93 -33.88 -0.28
C GLY A 11 28.51 -34.33 0.08
N ALA A 12 28.35 -35.63 0.27
CA ALA A 12 27.10 -36.29 0.63
C ALA A 12 26.87 -36.26 2.15
N GLY A 13 25.60 -36.24 2.55
CA GLY A 13 25.13 -37.11 3.62
C GLY A 13 24.64 -36.43 4.90
N LEU A 14 23.66 -37.11 5.50
CA LEU A 14 22.93 -36.85 6.76
C LEU A 14 21.70 -35.94 6.54
N GLY A 15 20.46 -36.42 6.46
CA GLY A 15 19.87 -37.53 7.20
C GLY A 15 19.35 -36.99 8.53
N LEU A 16 18.17 -36.34 8.51
CA LEU A 16 17.42 -36.04 9.72
C LEU A 16 16.03 -36.65 9.63
N VAL A 17 15.74 -37.33 10.72
CA VAL A 17 14.71 -38.32 10.98
C VAL A 17 13.44 -37.61 11.43
N LEU A 18 12.30 -38.11 10.98
CA LEU A 18 10.97 -37.83 11.50
C LEU A 18 10.92 -38.08 13.01
N ALA A 19 10.64 -37.06 13.81
CA ALA A 19 10.28 -37.21 15.22
C ALA A 19 8.84 -36.74 15.41
N GLY A 20 7.94 -37.71 15.58
CA GLY A 20 6.57 -37.47 16.04
C GLY A 20 6.57 -37.13 17.53
N CYS A 21 5.82 -36.10 17.88
CA CYS A 21 5.46 -35.82 19.27
C CYS A 21 4.45 -36.87 19.75
N VAL A 22 4.92 -37.84 20.52
CA VAL A 22 4.10 -38.59 21.47
C VAL A 22 4.36 -37.95 22.84
N ALA A 23 3.44 -37.12 23.31
CA ALA A 23 3.45 -36.70 24.71
C ALA A 23 2.77 -37.79 25.54
N ALA A 24 3.54 -38.33 26.48
CA ALA A 24 3.13 -39.35 27.42
C ALA A 24 2.37 -38.73 28.59
N ASP A 25 1.27 -39.37 28.98
CA ASP A 25 0.61 -39.21 30.27
C ASP A 25 1.55 -39.59 31.42
N GLY A 26 1.60 -38.74 32.44
CA GLY A 26 2.25 -39.01 33.71
C GLY A 26 1.80 -38.00 34.78
N PRO A 27 1.20 -38.45 35.90
CA PRO A 27 0.59 -37.57 36.90
C PRO A 27 1.64 -37.08 37.90
N ASN A 28 1.52 -35.84 38.38
CA ASN A 28 2.01 -35.46 39.70
C ASN A 28 1.31 -34.20 40.20
N ASP A 29 0.61 -34.39 41.31
CA ASP A 29 0.14 -33.35 42.21
C ASP A 29 1.29 -32.47 42.70
N ALA A 30 1.12 -31.16 42.66
CA ALA A 30 1.77 -30.23 43.56
C ALA A 30 0.94 -28.94 43.67
N GLU A 31 0.30 -28.78 44.83
CA GLU A 31 -0.32 -27.56 45.31
C GLU A 31 0.72 -26.43 45.41
N GLY A 32 0.36 -25.20 45.03
CA GLY A 32 1.24 -24.05 45.22
C GLY A 32 0.75 -22.73 44.65
N GLU A 33 0.10 -21.96 45.53
CA GLU A 33 0.13 -20.49 45.62
C GLU A 33 -0.82 -19.61 44.79
N ILE A 34 -1.60 -18.84 45.56
CA ILE A 34 -2.55 -17.79 45.19
C ILE A 34 -1.78 -16.46 45.21
N GLY A 35 -1.87 -15.68 44.11
CA GLY A 35 -1.18 -14.39 44.00
C GLY A 35 -1.88 -13.38 43.09
N THR A 36 -2.93 -12.76 43.64
CA THR A 36 -3.38 -11.36 43.45
C THR A 36 -3.70 -10.76 42.06
N ALA A 37 -4.94 -10.30 41.99
CA ALA A 37 -5.58 -9.40 41.03
C ALA A 37 -4.76 -8.18 40.58
N GLY A 38 -4.59 -8.05 39.26
CA GLY A 38 -4.45 -6.78 38.55
C GLY A 38 -5.74 -6.51 37.78
N LYS A 39 -6.31 -5.32 38.00
CA LYS A 39 -7.64 -4.89 37.56
C LYS A 39 -7.54 -4.12 36.25
N ASP A 40 -8.45 -4.47 35.34
CA ASP A 40 -8.78 -3.90 34.02
C ASP A 40 -8.40 -2.45 33.72
N THR A 41 -7.88 -2.26 32.49
CA THR A 41 -8.40 -1.25 31.56
C THR A 41 -8.41 -1.82 30.13
N GLY A 42 -9.58 -2.34 29.71
CA GLY A 42 -10.17 -2.19 28.37
C GLY A 42 -9.35 -2.55 27.14
N ASP A 43 -9.40 -3.82 26.74
CA ASP A 43 -9.94 -4.27 25.44
C ASP A 43 -9.85 -5.80 25.44
N ALA A 44 -11.01 -6.46 25.48
CA ALA A 44 -11.09 -7.91 25.55
C ALA A 44 -10.78 -8.53 24.18
N VAL A 45 -9.51 -8.54 23.81
CA VAL A 45 -8.99 -9.42 22.77
C VAL A 45 -8.81 -10.78 23.41
N SER A 46 -9.71 -11.72 23.13
CA SER A 46 -9.58 -13.12 23.56
C SER A 46 -8.20 -13.65 23.15
N PRO A 47 -7.43 -14.30 24.04
CA PRO A 47 -6.11 -14.80 23.70
C PRO A 47 -6.26 -15.91 22.64
N SER A 48 -5.81 -15.62 21.42
CA SER A 48 -5.70 -16.61 20.34
C SER A 48 -4.78 -17.75 20.80
N PRO A 49 -5.07 -19.02 20.47
CA PRO A 49 -4.23 -20.14 20.92
C PRO A 49 -2.77 -19.95 20.46
N ASP A 50 -1.81 -20.30 21.32
CA ASP A 50 -0.38 -20.27 21.01
C ASP A 50 -0.09 -21.08 19.74
N GLY A 51 0.07 -20.40 18.61
CA GLY A 51 0.29 -21.02 17.30
C GLY A 51 -0.77 -20.71 16.25
N CYS A 52 -1.81 -19.93 16.55
CA CYS A 52 -2.62 -19.35 15.49
C CYS A 52 -1.90 -18.13 14.90
N PRO A 53 -1.53 -18.13 13.62
CA PRO A 53 -1.03 -16.93 12.98
C PRO A 53 -2.20 -15.95 12.83
N THR A 54 -2.17 -14.83 13.56
CA THR A 54 -2.82 -13.59 13.12
C THR A 54 -1.95 -13.02 11.99
N SER A 55 -1.97 -13.65 10.81
CA SER A 55 -0.87 -13.50 9.86
C SER A 55 -0.75 -12.08 9.31
N HIS A 56 -1.86 -11.34 9.25
CA HIS A 56 -1.90 -10.08 8.51
C HIS A 56 -2.29 -8.84 9.33
N ASN A 57 -2.83 -8.99 10.56
CA ASN A 57 -3.19 -7.88 11.46
C ASN A 57 -3.85 -6.68 10.74
N LEU A 58 -4.86 -6.96 9.90
CA LEU A 58 -5.49 -5.97 9.02
C LEU A 58 -6.47 -5.01 9.73
N GLY A 59 -6.55 -5.05 11.06
CA GLY A 59 -7.49 -4.23 11.84
C GLY A 59 -8.97 -4.57 11.63
N VAL A 60 -9.30 -5.67 10.96
CA VAL A 60 -10.68 -6.12 10.73
C VAL A 60 -11.09 -7.11 11.83
N SER A 61 -11.95 -6.67 12.74
CA SER A 61 -12.42 -7.54 13.82
C SER A 61 -13.33 -8.67 13.31
N PRO A 62 -13.12 -9.92 13.76
CA PRO A 62 -14.01 -11.02 13.44
C PRO A 62 -15.41 -10.82 14.04
N PRO A 63 -16.45 -11.36 13.41
CA PRO A 63 -17.80 -11.28 13.96
C PRO A 63 -17.94 -12.20 15.18
N GLU A 64 -18.79 -11.82 16.13
CA GLU A 64 -19.06 -12.64 17.33
C GLU A 64 -19.73 -13.98 17.00
N GLU A 65 -20.53 -14.00 15.92
CA GLU A 65 -21.20 -15.20 15.42
C GLU A 65 -21.05 -15.30 13.91
N ILE A 66 -20.80 -16.50 13.41
CA ILE A 66 -20.66 -16.80 11.99
C ILE A 66 -22.00 -17.27 11.45
N THR A 67 -22.79 -16.28 11.03
CA THR A 67 -23.98 -16.45 10.20
C THR A 67 -23.60 -16.15 8.75
N ARG A 68 -24.49 -16.49 7.81
CA ARG A 68 -24.32 -16.12 6.40
C ARG A 68 -24.00 -14.63 6.22
N ALA A 69 -24.80 -13.75 6.83
CA ALA A 69 -24.66 -12.31 6.65
C ALA A 69 -23.39 -11.77 7.29
N THR A 70 -23.01 -12.27 8.47
CA THR A 70 -21.79 -11.83 9.17
C THR A 70 -20.54 -12.37 8.50
N ALA A 71 -20.56 -13.60 7.97
CA ALA A 71 -19.48 -14.18 7.19
C ALA A 71 -19.19 -13.36 5.92
N GLU A 72 -20.22 -13.05 5.13
CA GLU A 72 -20.10 -12.19 3.94
C GLU A 72 -19.57 -10.79 4.29
N GLY A 73 -20.17 -10.15 5.29
CA GLY A 73 -19.77 -8.81 5.70
C GLY A 73 -18.34 -8.75 6.27
N PHE A 74 -17.90 -9.82 6.94
CA PHE A 74 -16.53 -9.94 7.41
C PHE A 74 -15.56 -10.19 6.26
N VAL A 75 -15.77 -11.22 5.43
CA VAL A 75 -14.88 -11.55 4.29
C VAL A 75 -14.76 -10.37 3.32
N LYS A 76 -15.85 -9.65 3.07
CA LYS A 76 -15.83 -8.43 2.26
C LYS A 76 -14.84 -7.40 2.82
N ARG A 77 -14.99 -7.01 4.10
CA ARG A 77 -14.11 -6.01 4.75
C ARG A 77 -12.66 -6.50 4.85
N TYR A 78 -12.50 -7.79 5.13
CA TYR A 78 -11.19 -8.43 5.21
C TYR A 78 -10.47 -8.36 3.87
N GLU A 79 -11.13 -8.71 2.77
CA GLU A 79 -10.58 -8.65 1.41
C GLU A 79 -10.27 -7.21 1.00
N GLU A 80 -11.12 -6.23 1.34
CA GLU A 80 -10.82 -4.80 1.09
C GLU A 80 -9.51 -4.40 1.78
N ALA A 81 -9.35 -4.71 3.07
CA ALA A 81 -8.13 -4.41 3.82
C ALA A 81 -6.90 -5.20 3.31
N TYR A 82 -7.10 -6.46 2.91
CA TYR A 82 -6.03 -7.29 2.34
C TYR A 82 -5.53 -6.73 0.99
N VAL A 83 -6.47 -6.33 0.13
CA VAL A 83 -6.13 -5.75 -1.18
C VAL A 83 -5.42 -4.42 -0.98
N ASP A 84 -5.92 -3.56 -0.09
CA ASP A 84 -5.30 -2.28 0.23
C ASP A 84 -3.85 -2.43 0.74
N GLU A 85 -3.62 -3.33 1.70
CA GLU A 85 -2.30 -3.49 2.34
C GLU A 85 -1.30 -4.29 1.49
N PHE A 86 -1.73 -5.37 0.84
CA PHE A 86 -0.81 -6.35 0.24
C PHE A 86 -0.84 -6.43 -1.28
N VAL A 87 -1.94 -6.03 -1.92
CA VAL A 87 -2.08 -6.11 -3.39
C VAL A 87 -1.76 -4.76 -4.02
N ILE A 88 -2.34 -3.70 -3.48
CA ILE A 88 -2.13 -2.31 -3.90
C ILE A 88 -0.82 -1.82 -3.27
N SER A 89 0.31 -2.21 -3.87
CA SER A 89 1.65 -1.85 -3.38
C SER A 89 2.27 -0.64 -4.08
N ASP A 90 1.52 0.04 -4.97
CA ASP A 90 2.09 1.12 -5.78
C ASP A 90 1.89 2.50 -5.14
N SER A 91 2.95 2.94 -4.46
CA SER A 91 3.05 4.27 -3.85
C SER A 91 3.00 5.44 -4.84
N THR A 92 3.04 5.20 -6.16
CA THR A 92 3.09 6.26 -7.18
C THR A 92 1.72 6.63 -7.76
N THR A 93 0.67 5.90 -7.39
CA THR A 93 -0.69 6.10 -7.91
C THR A 93 -1.65 6.54 -6.80
N THR A 94 -2.56 7.47 -7.12
CA THR A 94 -3.72 7.76 -6.28
C THR A 94 -4.71 6.63 -6.46
N ILE A 95 -5.07 5.98 -5.37
CA ILE A 95 -5.99 4.84 -5.39
C ILE A 95 -7.36 5.34 -4.95
N THR A 96 -8.37 5.08 -5.77
CA THR A 96 -9.76 5.11 -5.29
C THR A 96 -10.02 3.76 -4.65
N GLY A 97 -10.18 3.76 -3.33
CA GLY A 97 -10.08 2.59 -2.46
C GLY A 97 -10.81 1.33 -2.97
N PRO A 98 -10.30 0.14 -2.63
CA PRO A 98 -10.87 -1.11 -3.11
C PRO A 98 -12.32 -1.26 -2.64
N SER A 99 -13.17 -1.70 -3.56
CA SER A 99 -14.55 -2.07 -3.29
C SER A 99 -14.73 -3.55 -3.58
N THR A 100 -15.05 -4.32 -2.54
CA THR A 100 -15.25 -5.76 -2.66
C THR A 100 -16.72 -6.12 -2.75
N THR A 101 -17.03 -7.08 -3.62
CA THR A 101 -18.34 -7.72 -3.75
C THR A 101 -18.19 -9.22 -3.55
N VAL A 102 -19.12 -9.83 -2.82
CA VAL A 102 -19.24 -11.30 -2.76
C VAL A 102 -19.93 -11.78 -4.03
N THR A 103 -19.24 -12.58 -4.83
CA THR A 103 -19.72 -13.06 -6.13
C THR A 103 -20.42 -14.41 -6.04
N ASP A 104 -19.95 -15.28 -5.14
CA ASP A 104 -20.58 -16.56 -4.84
C ASP A 104 -20.45 -16.91 -3.36
N ARG A 105 -21.37 -17.76 -2.90
CA ARG A 105 -21.35 -18.29 -1.55
C ARG A 105 -22.02 -19.66 -1.50
N THR A 106 -21.28 -20.62 -0.96
CA THR A 106 -21.77 -21.96 -0.67
C THR A 106 -21.57 -22.31 0.80
N GLU A 107 -22.60 -22.85 1.45
CA GLU A 107 -22.49 -23.42 2.79
C GLU A 107 -21.83 -24.79 2.69
N VAL A 108 -20.75 -24.99 3.45
CA VAL A 108 -19.92 -26.20 3.40
C VAL A 108 -19.55 -26.64 4.80
N GLU A 109 -19.98 -27.84 5.17
CA GLU A 109 -19.72 -28.44 6.49
C GLU A 109 -20.17 -27.52 7.64
N SER A 110 -19.22 -26.99 8.42
CA SER A 110 -19.45 -26.09 9.57
C SER A 110 -19.45 -24.60 9.21
N GLY A 111 -19.21 -24.23 7.95
CA GLY A 111 -18.97 -22.84 7.57
C GLY A 111 -19.40 -22.47 6.16
N PHE A 112 -18.74 -21.47 5.60
CA PHE A 112 -19.04 -20.90 4.29
C PHE A 112 -17.79 -20.85 3.41
N ALA A 113 -17.93 -21.29 2.16
CA ALA A 113 -17.03 -20.96 1.08
C ALA A 113 -17.55 -19.68 0.39
N ILE A 114 -16.72 -18.65 0.33
CA ILE A 114 -17.08 -17.32 -0.17
C ILE A 114 -16.11 -16.92 -1.27
N GLU A 115 -16.64 -16.51 -2.41
CA GLU A 115 -15.86 -15.92 -3.50
C GLU A 115 -16.07 -14.40 -3.52
N THR A 116 -15.00 -13.65 -3.72
CA THR A 116 -15.01 -12.20 -3.81
C THR A 116 -14.43 -11.71 -5.13
N SER A 117 -14.97 -10.61 -5.64
CA SER A 117 -14.34 -9.76 -6.65
C SER A 117 -14.14 -8.37 -6.05
N THR A 118 -12.92 -7.90 -6.13
CA THR A 118 -12.46 -6.61 -5.60
C THR A 118 -12.03 -5.75 -6.75
N VAL A 119 -12.62 -4.56 -6.86
CA VAL A 119 -12.26 -3.59 -7.89
C VAL A 119 -11.72 -2.32 -7.26
N TRP A 120 -10.71 -1.72 -7.87
CA TRP A 120 -10.20 -0.40 -7.48
C TRP A 120 -9.86 0.41 -8.72
N GLY A 121 -9.98 1.73 -8.57
CA GLY A 121 -9.46 2.68 -9.55
C GLY A 121 -8.07 3.11 -9.14
N SER A 122 -7.20 3.32 -10.11
CA SER A 122 -5.92 3.99 -9.90
C SER A 122 -5.83 5.16 -10.86
N SER A 123 -5.36 6.30 -10.37
CA SER A 123 -4.96 7.40 -11.22
C SER A 123 -3.52 7.81 -10.94
N TYR A 124 -2.83 8.26 -11.97
CA TYR A 124 -1.47 8.78 -11.86
C TYR A 124 -1.29 9.96 -12.80
N TYR A 125 -0.28 10.77 -12.51
CA TYR A 125 0.12 11.87 -13.37
C TYR A 125 1.25 11.42 -14.28
N GLU A 126 1.08 11.65 -15.58
CA GLU A 126 2.04 11.24 -16.61
C GLU A 126 3.24 12.17 -16.74
N GLY A 127 3.30 13.27 -15.98
CA GLY A 127 4.45 14.15 -16.04
C GLY A 127 4.21 15.51 -15.42
N VAL A 128 5.08 16.44 -15.79
CA VAL A 128 5.09 17.81 -15.27
C VAL A 128 5.37 18.78 -16.41
N THR A 129 4.61 19.87 -16.44
CA THR A 129 4.91 21.05 -17.24
C THR A 129 5.39 22.16 -16.33
N VAL A 130 6.51 22.76 -16.67
CA VAL A 130 7.08 23.91 -15.98
C VAL A 130 7.04 25.11 -16.92
N LEU A 131 6.35 26.17 -16.50
CA LEU A 131 6.38 27.48 -17.13
C LEU A 131 7.30 28.40 -16.32
N ALA A 132 8.36 28.89 -16.94
CA ALA A 132 9.31 29.82 -16.34
C ALA A 132 9.24 31.18 -17.03
N GLU A 133 8.99 32.24 -16.26
CA GLU A 133 8.79 33.61 -16.74
C GLU A 133 9.79 34.54 -16.05
N PRO A 134 10.64 35.27 -16.78
CA PRO A 134 11.58 36.20 -16.17
C PRO A 134 10.82 37.36 -15.51
N VAL A 135 11.19 37.70 -14.27
CA VAL A 135 10.61 38.82 -13.51
C VAL A 135 11.70 39.79 -13.05
N ALA A 136 11.32 41.07 -12.90
CA ALA A 136 12.28 42.10 -12.49
C ALA A 136 12.77 41.91 -11.05
N SER A 137 11.90 41.42 -10.16
CA SER A 137 12.21 41.11 -8.78
C SER A 137 11.20 40.11 -8.21
N ILE A 138 11.61 39.37 -7.18
CA ILE A 138 10.70 38.54 -6.37
C ILE A 138 9.79 39.47 -5.54
N PRO A 139 8.47 39.18 -5.41
CA PRO A 139 7.58 39.96 -4.56
C PRO A 139 8.04 40.00 -3.10
N ASP A 140 7.76 41.10 -2.40
CA ASP A 140 8.10 41.25 -0.98
C ASP A 140 7.41 40.18 -0.13
N GLY A 141 8.16 39.58 0.80
CA GLY A 141 7.65 38.57 1.72
C GLY A 141 7.53 37.15 1.13
N ILE A 142 8.01 36.93 -0.09
CA ILE A 142 8.13 35.60 -0.69
C ILE A 142 9.58 35.14 -0.66
N ASP A 143 9.82 34.00 -0.02
CA ASP A 143 11.13 33.36 -0.04
C ASP A 143 11.36 32.66 -1.39
N PRO A 144 12.52 32.87 -2.04
CA PRO A 144 12.85 32.13 -3.24
C PRO A 144 12.93 30.64 -2.96
N LEU A 145 12.50 29.84 -3.94
CA LEU A 145 12.63 28.40 -3.93
C LEU A 145 14.12 28.02 -3.90
N GLU A 146 14.52 27.31 -2.85
CA GLU A 146 15.83 26.69 -2.79
C GLU A 146 15.83 25.39 -3.59
N ARG A 147 16.95 25.07 -4.24
CA ARG A 147 17.08 23.86 -5.06
C ARG A 147 16.74 22.59 -4.28
N ASP A 148 17.10 22.56 -3.00
CA ASP A 148 16.92 21.40 -2.14
C ASP A 148 15.47 21.23 -1.63
N SER A 149 14.58 22.19 -1.91
CA SER A 149 13.16 22.12 -1.53
C SER A 149 12.34 21.20 -2.43
N MET A 150 12.82 20.86 -3.63
CA MET A 150 12.11 19.99 -4.58
C MET A 150 13.08 19.03 -5.30
N PRO A 151 13.81 18.16 -4.58
CA PRO A 151 14.97 17.45 -5.12
C PRO A 151 14.65 16.60 -6.35
N GLU A 152 13.41 16.12 -6.50
CA GLU A 152 12.99 15.30 -7.63
C GLU A 152 12.87 16.11 -8.92
N ILE A 153 12.24 17.28 -8.90
CA ILE A 153 12.07 18.14 -10.08
C ILE A 153 13.06 19.31 -10.16
N ALA A 154 13.97 19.43 -9.19
CA ALA A 154 14.88 20.56 -9.03
C ALA A 154 15.70 20.83 -10.29
N ASP A 155 16.21 19.79 -10.94
CA ASP A 155 17.00 19.91 -12.15
C ASP A 155 16.15 20.44 -13.32
N PHE A 156 14.92 19.96 -13.45
CA PHE A 156 13.99 20.37 -14.51
C PHE A 156 13.52 21.83 -14.32
N VAL A 157 13.19 22.20 -13.08
CA VAL A 157 12.84 23.58 -12.70
C VAL A 157 14.03 24.51 -12.89
N ALA A 158 15.23 24.11 -12.46
CA ALA A 158 16.44 24.90 -12.63
C ALA A 158 16.80 25.11 -14.11
N GLU A 159 16.61 24.08 -14.94
CA GLU A 159 16.80 24.19 -16.39
C GLU A 159 15.82 25.19 -17.02
N ALA A 160 14.53 25.09 -16.69
CA ALA A 160 13.51 26.02 -17.19
C ALA A 160 13.83 27.46 -16.76
N ALA A 161 14.15 27.66 -15.48
CA ALA A 161 14.47 28.96 -14.93
C ALA A 161 15.74 29.56 -15.55
N GLN A 162 16.81 28.77 -15.69
CA GLN A 162 18.04 29.21 -16.32
C GLN A 162 17.81 29.65 -17.77
N LYS A 163 17.06 28.86 -18.55
CA LYS A 163 16.72 29.21 -19.94
C LYS A 163 15.92 30.51 -20.01
N ALA A 164 14.89 30.66 -19.17
CA ALA A 164 14.08 31.87 -19.14
C ALA A 164 14.90 33.12 -18.77
N ALA A 165 15.82 32.99 -17.80
CA ALA A 165 16.70 34.07 -17.38
C ALA A 165 17.69 34.49 -18.48
N VAL A 166 18.34 33.52 -19.16
CA VAL A 166 19.34 33.78 -20.20
C VAL A 166 18.71 34.30 -21.49
N GLU A 167 17.56 33.77 -21.88
CA GLU A 167 16.90 34.14 -23.14
C GLU A 167 15.98 35.35 -23.00
N GLU A 168 15.75 35.84 -21.77
CA GLU A 168 14.84 36.94 -21.44
C GLU A 168 13.42 36.78 -22.02
N ARG A 169 12.91 35.55 -22.00
CA ARG A 169 11.56 35.23 -22.48
C ARG A 169 10.98 34.06 -21.71
N ASP A 170 9.67 33.89 -21.82
CA ASP A 170 8.96 32.76 -21.22
C ASP A 170 9.44 31.44 -21.84
N VAL A 171 9.66 30.46 -20.98
CA VAL A 171 10.08 29.11 -21.35
C VAL A 171 9.09 28.11 -20.78
N THR A 172 8.57 27.24 -21.62
CA THR A 172 7.78 26.10 -21.20
C THR A 172 8.58 24.83 -21.47
N LEU A 173 8.84 24.06 -20.43
CA LEU A 173 9.36 22.71 -20.56
C LEU A 173 8.27 21.74 -20.12
N THR A 174 8.06 20.70 -20.92
CA THR A 174 7.18 19.59 -20.57
C THR A 174 8.02 18.33 -20.54
N GLU A 175 8.02 17.65 -19.39
CA GLU A 175 8.59 16.32 -19.26
C GLU A 175 7.43 15.33 -19.33
N ASP A 176 7.26 14.73 -20.50
CA ASP A 176 6.39 13.57 -20.67
C ASP A 176 7.10 12.39 -19.99
N ALA A 177 6.59 11.94 -18.85
CA ALA A 177 7.10 10.72 -18.26
C ALA A 177 6.64 9.55 -19.12
N ILE A 178 7.55 9.01 -19.93
CA ILE A 178 7.35 7.78 -20.72
C ILE A 178 7.02 6.56 -19.81
N ARG A 179 7.05 6.73 -18.48
CA ARG A 179 6.65 5.76 -17.45
C ARG A 179 6.04 6.50 -16.26
N PRO A 180 5.10 5.89 -15.52
CA PRO A 180 4.76 6.35 -14.18
C PRO A 180 6.07 6.46 -13.39
N ASN A 181 6.48 7.68 -13.06
CA ASN A 181 7.69 7.93 -12.31
C ASN A 181 7.33 8.73 -11.06
N SER A 182 8.18 8.63 -10.04
CA SER A 182 8.02 9.35 -8.78
C SER A 182 7.97 10.87 -8.96
N LEU A 183 8.44 11.40 -10.09
CA LEU A 183 8.41 12.82 -10.41
C LEU A 183 6.97 13.34 -10.57
N GLY A 184 6.11 12.65 -11.32
CA GLY A 184 4.72 13.06 -11.51
C GLY A 184 3.92 13.13 -10.21
N LYS A 185 4.10 12.14 -9.32
CA LYS A 185 3.47 12.13 -7.99
C LYS A 185 4.04 13.19 -7.06
N ASN A 186 5.36 13.31 -6.93
CA ASN A 186 5.95 14.27 -6.00
C ASN A 186 5.67 15.70 -6.45
N ALA A 187 5.69 15.96 -7.76
CA ALA A 187 5.22 17.22 -8.31
C ALA A 187 3.74 17.44 -8.01
N HIS A 188 2.88 16.43 -8.11
CA HIS A 188 1.48 16.55 -7.71
C HIS A 188 1.31 16.79 -6.20
N GLU A 189 2.02 16.09 -5.32
CA GLU A 189 1.95 16.32 -3.87
C GLU A 189 2.38 17.75 -3.52
N HIS A 190 3.50 18.22 -4.09
CA HIS A 190 3.94 19.60 -3.92
C HIS A 190 2.98 20.61 -4.56
N VAL A 191 2.42 20.29 -5.72
CA VAL A 191 1.44 21.17 -6.37
C VAL A 191 0.16 21.23 -5.54
N THR A 192 -0.38 20.11 -5.10
CA THR A 192 -1.58 20.02 -4.27
C THR A 192 -1.37 20.66 -2.89
N GLU A 193 -0.22 20.49 -2.26
CA GLU A 193 0.12 21.18 -1.01
C GLU A 193 0.20 22.70 -1.21
N ALA A 194 0.90 23.16 -2.25
CA ALA A 194 0.99 24.57 -2.59
C ALA A 194 -0.38 25.18 -2.97
N LEU A 195 -1.23 24.43 -3.67
CA LEU A 195 -2.58 24.84 -4.06
C LEU A 195 -3.61 24.75 -2.93
N SER A 196 -3.36 23.93 -1.90
CA SER A 196 -4.18 23.88 -0.68
C SER A 196 -4.03 25.15 0.16
N THR A 197 -3.00 25.96 -0.13
CA THR A 197 -2.87 27.31 0.42
C THR A 197 -3.72 28.26 -0.42
N PRO A 198 -4.79 28.87 0.13
CA PRO A 198 -5.69 29.70 -0.65
C PRO A 198 -4.94 30.90 -1.25
N HIS A 199 -4.80 30.92 -2.58
CA HIS A 199 -4.41 32.08 -3.35
C HIS A 199 -5.66 32.75 -3.91
N GLU A 200 -5.83 34.05 -3.63
CA GLU A 200 -7.06 34.79 -3.93
C GLU A 200 -7.31 35.07 -5.43
N ASP A 201 -6.41 34.66 -6.34
CA ASP A 201 -6.40 35.14 -7.75
C ASP A 201 -6.34 34.06 -8.85
N SER A 202 -6.58 32.77 -8.58
CA SER A 202 -6.39 31.72 -9.62
C SER A 202 -7.65 31.48 -10.49
N ASP A 203 -7.86 32.32 -11.50
CA ASP A 203 -8.73 32.06 -12.67
C ASP A 203 -8.04 31.16 -13.74
N HIS A 204 -6.86 30.61 -13.43
CA HIS A 204 -6.10 29.70 -14.30
C HIS A 204 -5.96 28.32 -13.66
N GLU A 205 -5.99 27.28 -14.50
CA GLU A 205 -5.74 25.89 -14.13
C GLU A 205 -4.64 25.81 -13.08
N ALA A 206 -5.01 25.26 -11.92
CA ALA A 206 -4.27 25.39 -10.68
C ALA A 206 -2.86 24.77 -10.81
N GLY A 207 -1.84 25.62 -10.91
CA GLY A 207 -0.42 25.25 -10.86
C GLY A 207 0.26 25.89 -9.64
N ALA A 208 1.32 25.27 -9.12
CA ALA A 208 2.07 25.82 -8.01
C ALA A 208 3.09 26.85 -8.49
N VAL A 209 3.06 28.04 -7.89
CA VAL A 209 3.93 29.16 -8.26
C VAL A 209 5.09 29.27 -7.27
N TYR A 210 6.30 29.36 -7.82
CA TYR A 210 7.55 29.50 -7.11
C TYR A 210 8.36 30.65 -7.71
N TYR A 211 9.34 31.16 -6.97
CA TYR A 211 10.28 32.16 -7.47
C TYR A 211 11.70 31.65 -7.32
N VAL A 212 12.49 31.69 -8.39
CA VAL A 212 13.90 31.29 -8.39
C VAL A 212 14.75 32.55 -8.47
N ALA A 213 15.68 32.72 -7.53
CA ALA A 213 16.64 33.82 -7.57
C ALA A 213 17.81 33.47 -8.50
N GLY A 214 18.07 34.31 -9.49
CA GLY A 214 19.28 34.27 -10.31
C GLY A 214 20.20 35.47 -10.01
N GLU A 215 21.45 35.39 -10.48
CA GLU A 215 22.45 36.44 -10.23
C GLU A 215 22.04 37.79 -10.83
N ASP A 216 21.48 37.79 -12.04
CA ASP A 216 21.10 39.01 -12.78
C ASP A 216 19.59 39.25 -12.85
N ARG A 217 18.78 38.18 -12.72
CA ARG A 217 17.32 38.24 -12.77
C ARG A 217 16.67 37.14 -11.96
N SER A 218 15.47 37.42 -11.47
CA SER A 218 14.62 36.43 -10.84
C SER A 218 13.66 35.82 -11.87
N VAL A 219 13.17 34.62 -11.59
CA VAL A 219 12.25 33.90 -12.47
C VAL A 219 11.05 33.42 -11.67
N ARG A 220 9.84 33.71 -12.15
CA ARG A 220 8.62 33.08 -11.67
C ARG A 220 8.47 31.72 -12.36
N VAL A 221 8.32 30.67 -11.59
CA VAL A 221 8.13 29.31 -12.10
C VAL A 221 6.76 28.82 -11.69
N THR A 222 5.95 28.39 -12.66
CA THR A 222 4.67 27.73 -12.41
C THR A 222 4.77 26.27 -12.82
N VAL A 223 4.48 25.36 -11.89
CA VAL A 223 4.55 23.92 -12.08
C VAL A 223 3.13 23.36 -12.20
N PHE A 224 2.88 22.62 -13.27
CA PHE A 224 1.60 21.98 -13.58
C PHE A 224 1.80 20.46 -13.68
N PRO A 225 0.95 19.64 -13.05
CA PRO A 225 0.90 18.21 -13.37
C PRO A 225 0.34 18.02 -14.78
N VAL A 226 0.95 17.10 -15.54
CA VAL A 226 0.47 16.74 -16.89
C VAL A 226 -0.48 15.55 -16.74
N TYR A 227 -1.76 15.82 -17.01
CA TYR A 227 -2.91 14.90 -17.10
C TYR A 227 -3.02 13.84 -15.99
N GLU A 228 -4.16 13.81 -15.31
CA GLU A 228 -4.53 12.63 -14.53
C GLU A 228 -4.95 11.52 -15.48
N VAL A 229 -4.14 10.48 -15.60
CA VAL A 229 -4.52 9.25 -16.29
C VAL A 229 -5.24 8.37 -15.29
N THR A 230 -6.54 8.18 -15.51
CA THR A 230 -7.31 7.14 -14.83
C THR A 230 -7.06 5.83 -15.56
N ASP A 231 -6.41 4.91 -14.88
CA ASP A 231 -6.24 3.55 -15.36
C ASP A 231 -7.59 2.82 -15.30
N ASP A 232 -7.82 1.88 -16.22
CA ASP A 232 -9.00 1.01 -16.17
C ASP A 232 -9.10 0.33 -14.80
N ALA A 233 -10.34 0.17 -14.31
CA ALA A 233 -10.61 -0.50 -13.05
C ALA A 233 -9.89 -1.85 -13.01
N LYS A 234 -9.00 -2.00 -12.03
CA LYS A 234 -8.30 -3.27 -11.79
C LYS A 234 -9.27 -4.20 -11.05
N GLU A 235 -9.13 -5.49 -11.29
CA GLU A 235 -9.95 -6.52 -10.65
C GLU A 235 -9.06 -7.58 -10.02
N TYR A 236 -9.42 -7.99 -8.81
CA TYR A 236 -8.76 -9.03 -8.05
C TYR A 236 -9.79 -9.98 -7.44
N PHE A 237 -9.48 -11.27 -7.40
CA PHE A 237 -10.41 -12.29 -6.92
C PHE A 237 -9.86 -12.98 -5.68
N GLY A 238 -10.74 -13.22 -4.72
CA GLY A 238 -10.45 -13.95 -3.50
C GLY A 238 -11.38 -15.14 -3.32
N GLN A 239 -10.87 -16.22 -2.74
CA GLN A 239 -11.66 -17.37 -2.32
C GLN A 239 -11.34 -17.70 -0.87
N TYR A 240 -12.40 -17.77 -0.07
CA TYR A 240 -12.32 -17.85 1.37
C TYR A 240 -13.14 -19.02 1.90
N TYR A 241 -12.62 -19.65 2.95
CA TYR A 241 -13.41 -20.51 3.82
C TYR A 241 -13.43 -19.89 5.20
N ILE A 242 -14.62 -19.76 5.76
CA ILE A 242 -14.83 -19.17 7.07
C ILE A 242 -15.80 -20.02 7.88
N ASP A 243 -15.40 -20.36 9.11
CA ASP A 243 -16.25 -20.98 10.12
C ASP A 243 -16.10 -20.23 11.46
N ASP A 244 -16.64 -20.79 12.54
CA ASP A 244 -16.59 -20.26 13.90
C ASP A 244 -15.18 -20.17 14.52
N VAL A 245 -14.20 -20.83 13.91
CA VAL A 245 -12.85 -20.94 14.46
C VAL A 245 -11.81 -20.26 13.58
N VAL A 246 -11.93 -20.34 12.25
CA VAL A 246 -10.86 -19.97 11.32
C VAL A 246 -11.34 -19.23 10.07
N LEU A 247 -10.43 -18.43 9.52
CA LEU A 247 -10.43 -17.93 8.15
C LEU A 247 -9.32 -18.60 7.36
N LYS A 248 -9.65 -19.13 6.19
CA LYS A 248 -8.68 -19.65 5.21
C LYS A 248 -8.86 -18.97 3.86
N ARG A 249 -7.78 -18.91 3.08
CA ARG A 249 -7.77 -18.30 1.74
C ARG A 249 -7.00 -19.14 0.73
N THR A 250 -7.48 -19.18 -0.51
CA THR A 250 -6.77 -19.79 -1.66
C THR A 250 -6.44 -18.73 -2.70
N GLU A 251 -5.34 -18.92 -3.44
CA GLU A 251 -4.90 -18.01 -4.50
C GLU A 251 -5.45 -18.38 -5.89
N GLY A 252 -6.17 -19.49 -6.02
CA GLY A 252 -6.66 -19.99 -7.32
C GLY A 252 -8.18 -20.08 -7.39
N GLN A 253 -8.78 -19.55 -8.46
CA GLN A 253 -10.23 -19.47 -8.73
C GLN A 253 -10.98 -20.84 -8.78
N HIS A 254 -10.28 -21.96 -8.66
CA HIS A 254 -10.87 -23.30 -8.73
C HIS A 254 -10.39 -24.23 -7.61
N SER A 255 -9.77 -23.67 -6.57
CA SER A 255 -9.30 -24.46 -5.42
C SER A 255 -10.35 -24.45 -4.33
N ASP A 256 -10.62 -25.61 -3.74
CA ASP A 256 -11.50 -25.68 -2.57
C ASP A 256 -10.91 -24.85 -1.42
N PRO A 257 -11.57 -23.76 -0.99
CA PRO A 257 -11.00 -22.83 -0.03
C PRO A 257 -10.80 -23.45 1.36
N ARG A 258 -11.44 -24.60 1.65
CA ARG A 258 -11.22 -25.37 2.88
C ARG A 258 -9.79 -25.89 3.02
N ASN A 259 -9.13 -26.12 1.88
CA ASN A 259 -7.73 -26.53 1.79
C ASN A 259 -6.78 -25.33 1.63
N GLY A 260 -7.30 -24.10 1.77
CA GLY A 260 -6.52 -22.87 1.71
C GLY A 260 -5.56 -22.70 2.87
N HIS A 261 -4.72 -21.68 2.74
CA HIS A 261 -3.82 -21.25 3.80
C HIS A 261 -4.65 -20.70 4.96
N LEU A 262 -4.30 -21.09 6.19
CA LEU A 262 -4.86 -20.49 7.40
C LEU A 262 -4.38 -19.04 7.51
N ILE A 263 -5.34 -18.13 7.62
CA ILE A 263 -5.12 -16.69 7.62
C ILE A 263 -5.34 -16.12 9.03
N GLU A 264 -6.41 -16.53 9.69
CA GLU A 264 -6.79 -16.02 11.01
C GLU A 264 -7.56 -17.07 11.80
N CYS A 265 -7.54 -16.96 13.13
CA CYS A 265 -8.44 -17.70 14.02
C CYS A 265 -9.23 -16.73 14.89
N PHE A 266 -10.51 -17.02 15.10
CA PHE A 266 -11.44 -16.15 15.80
C PHE A 266 -11.61 -16.50 17.27
N SER A 267 -11.45 -17.78 17.60
CA SER A 267 -11.73 -18.31 18.93
C SER A 267 -10.72 -19.39 19.29
N THR A 268 -10.31 -19.45 20.55
CA THR A 268 -9.81 -20.70 21.12
C THR A 268 -10.95 -21.73 21.10
N PRO A 269 -10.75 -22.93 20.51
CA PRO A 269 -11.77 -23.97 20.56
C PRO A 269 -12.13 -24.24 22.04
N SER A 270 -13.42 -24.10 22.34
CA SER A 270 -13.94 -24.47 23.66
C SER A 270 -13.92 -26.01 23.72
N ASN A 271 -13.00 -26.57 24.52
CA ASN A 271 -12.96 -28.01 24.80
C ASN A 271 -14.26 -28.50 25.45
#